data_AF-A0A7M7P278-F1
#
_entry.id   AF-A0A7M7P278-F1
#
_cell.length_a   1.000
_cell.length_b   1.000
_cell.length_c   1.000
_cell.angle_alpha   90.00
_cell.angle_beta   90.00
_cell.angle_gamma   90.00
#
_symmetry.space_group_name_H-M   'P 1'
#
loop_
_entity.id
_entity.type
_entity.pdbx_description
1 polymer ?
#
loop_
_entity_poly.entity_id
_entity_poly.type
_entity_poly.pdbx_seq_one_letter_code
_entity_poly.pdbx_strand_id
1 'polypeptide(L)' 'MVELTEMKGMKKTYQEIEEKMGDTGRLVTRLFGQLPYLRKGKVGGWKDEFTVAENEYFDKIYQQNMEGSGIEFQFEL' A
#
# COMPACT_ATOMS: atom_id res chain seq x y z
N MET A 1 -17.04 -15.91 3.40
CA MET A 1 -15.58 -16.09 3.21
C MET A 1 -14.93 -14.92 2.48
N VAL A 2 -15.58 -14.32 1.47
CA VAL A 2 -15.02 -13.14 0.74
C VAL A 2 -14.81 -11.91 1.64
N GLU A 3 -15.70 -11.66 2.62
CA GLU A 3 -15.56 -10.51 3.52
C GLU A 3 -14.28 -10.53 4.38
N LEU A 4 -13.73 -11.71 4.70
CA LEU A 4 -12.48 -11.83 5.47
C LEU A 4 -11.24 -11.54 4.60
N THR A 5 -11.36 -11.72 3.29
CA THR A 5 -10.29 -11.44 2.31
C THR A 5 -10.31 -10.00 1.79
N GLU A 6 -11.39 -9.26 2.01
CA GLU A 6 -11.47 -7.85 1.65
C GLU A 6 -10.67 -6.98 2.63
N MET A 7 -10.02 -5.93 2.11
CA MET A 7 -9.23 -4.98 2.90
C MET A 7 -9.98 -4.42 4.12
N LYS A 8 -11.30 -4.23 4.00
CA LYS A 8 -12.15 -3.75 5.09
C LYS A 8 -12.28 -4.78 6.20
N GLY A 9 -12.49 -6.05 5.85
CA GLY A 9 -12.53 -7.15 6.81
C GLY A 9 -11.19 -7.37 7.49
N MET A 10 -10.09 -7.34 6.72
CA MET A 10 -8.74 -7.47 7.27
C MET A 10 -8.40 -6.35 8.27
N LYS A 11 -8.77 -5.09 7.97
CA LYS A 11 -8.60 -3.97 8.91
C LYS A 11 -9.35 -4.17 10.22
N LYS A 12 -10.59 -4.68 10.15
CA LYS A 12 -11.39 -4.99 11.34
C LYS A 12 -10.72 -6.06 12.21
N THR A 13 -10.23 -7.14 11.60
CA THR A 13 -9.50 -8.20 12.33
C THR A 13 -8.26 -7.66 13.03
N TYR A 14 -7.50 -6.76 12.39
CA TYR A 14 -6.28 -6.18 12.99
C TYR A 14 -6.62 -5.27 14.18
N GLN A 15 -7.73 -4.51 14.10
CA GLN A 15 -8.23 -3.71 15.22
C GLN A 15 -8.64 -4.60 16.41
N GLU A 16 -9.37 -5.68 16.16
CA GLU A 16 -9.76 -6.63 17.22
C GLU A 16 -8.54 -7.29 17.89
N ILE A 17 -7.46 -7.55 17.15
CA ILE A 17 -6.20 -8.10 17.70
C ILE A 17 -5.50 -7.06 18.59
N GLU A 18 -5.41 -5.81 18.15
CA GLU A 18 -4.82 -4.71 18.94
C GLU A 18 -5.61 -4.46 20.24
N GLU A 19 -6.94 -4.54 20.19
CA GLU A 19 -7.80 -4.41 21.37
C GLU A 19 -7.65 -5.57 22.35
N LYS A 20 -7.55 -6.81 21.87
CA LYS A 20 -7.46 -8.02 22.72
C LYS A 20 -6.07 -8.25 23.30
N MET A 21 -5.02 -7.92 22.56
CA MET A 21 -3.63 -8.26 22.91
C MET A 21 -2.75 -7.04 23.23
N GLY A 22 -3.28 -5.82 23.17
CA GLY A 22 -2.55 -4.60 23.51
C GLY A 22 -1.26 -4.44 22.72
N ASP A 23 -0.14 -4.28 23.41
CA ASP A 23 1.18 -4.06 22.80
C ASP A 23 1.67 -5.28 21.98
N THR A 24 1.35 -6.50 22.43
CA THR A 24 1.64 -7.72 21.67
C THR A 24 0.82 -7.76 20.38
N GLY A 25 -0.43 -7.28 20.42
CA GLY A 25 -1.28 -7.12 19.26
C GLY A 25 -0.66 -6.17 18.23
N ARG A 26 -0.17 -5.02 18.68
CA ARG A 26 0.53 -4.05 17.81
C ARG A 26 1.80 -4.62 17.18
N LEU A 27 2.53 -5.48 17.89
CA LEU A 27 3.75 -6.10 17.35
C LEU A 27 3.45 -7.02 16.16
N VAL A 28 2.29 -7.70 16.16
CA VAL A 28 1.92 -8.64 15.09
C VAL A 28 1.16 -7.95 13.95
N THR A 29 0.49 -6.83 14.20
CA THR A 29 -0.25 -6.08 13.18
C THR A 29 0.56 -4.95 12.53
N ARG A 30 1.71 -4.59 13.10
CA ARG A 30 2.55 -3.47 12.66
C ARG A 30 4.04 -3.83 12.63
N LEU A 31 4.74 -3.36 11.62
CA LEU A 31 6.20 -3.44 11.55
C LEU A 31 6.80 -2.58 12.69
N PHE A 32 7.60 -3.22 13.54
CA PHE A 32 8.14 -2.67 14.79
C PHE A 32 7.09 -2.07 15.74
N GLY A 33 5.83 -2.52 15.68
CA GLY A 33 4.75 -1.99 16.52
C GLY A 33 4.24 -0.60 16.13
N GLN A 34 4.80 0.02 15.08
CA GLN A 34 4.47 1.39 14.68
C GLN A 34 3.80 1.48 13.31
N LEU A 35 4.38 0.82 12.31
CA LEU A 35 3.93 0.94 10.91
C LEU A 35 2.88 -0.13 10.57
N PRO A 36 1.61 0.23 10.33
CA PRO A 36 0.59 -0.75 10.00
C PRO A 36 0.87 -1.43 8.66
N TYR A 37 0.81 -2.76 8.62
CA TYR A 37 0.96 -3.50 7.36
C TYR A 37 -0.14 -3.12 6.36
N LEU A 38 -1.36 -2.86 6.84
CA LEU A 38 -2.48 -2.38 6.04
C LEU A 38 -2.52 -0.84 6.02
N ARG A 39 -1.70 -0.22 5.15
CA ARG A 39 -1.56 1.25 5.07
C ARG A 39 -2.77 1.98 4.47
N LYS A 40 -2.83 2.11 3.13
CA LYS A 40 -3.93 2.80 2.40
C LYS A 40 -4.80 1.80 1.64
N GLY A 41 -4.20 0.88 0.88
CA GLY A 41 -4.92 -0.14 0.10
C GLY A 41 -5.65 0.41 -1.12
N LYS A 42 -5.16 1.52 -1.70
CA LYS A 42 -5.66 2.14 -2.93
C LYS A 42 -4.55 2.21 -3.98
N VAL A 43 -4.88 1.99 -5.24
CA VAL A 43 -4.03 2.34 -6.39
C VAL A 43 -4.06 3.87 -6.56
N GLY A 44 -3.02 4.47 -7.13
CA GLY A 44 -2.92 5.94 -7.29
C GLY A 44 -2.45 6.70 -6.05
N GLY A 45 -2.07 6.00 -4.97
CA GLY A 45 -1.56 6.65 -3.75
C GLY A 45 -0.23 7.40 -3.92
N TRP A 46 0.46 7.24 -5.05
CA TRP A 46 1.71 7.95 -5.38
C TRP A 46 1.48 9.44 -5.67
N LYS A 47 0.30 9.83 -6.18
CA LYS A 47 -0.04 11.23 -6.47
C LYS A 47 0.02 12.15 -5.25
N ASP A 48 -0.27 11.60 -4.07
CA ASP A 48 -0.24 12.36 -2.82
C ASP A 48 1.20 12.56 -2.29
N GLU A 49 2.16 11.77 -2.77
CA GLU A 49 3.52 11.70 -2.21
C GLU A 49 4.56 12.33 -3.15
N PHE A 50 4.32 12.31 -4.47
CA PHE A 50 5.23 12.86 -5.48
C PHE A 50 4.90 14.31 -5.80
N THR A 51 5.94 15.15 -5.89
CA THR A 51 5.81 16.46 -6.54
C THR A 51 5.72 16.31 -8.07
N VAL A 52 5.22 17.34 -8.75
CA VAL A 52 5.12 17.36 -10.23
C VAL A 52 6.49 17.12 -10.88
N ALA A 53 7.54 17.79 -10.39
CA ALA A 53 8.90 17.66 -10.93
C ALA A 53 9.49 16.25 -10.72
N GLU A 54 9.24 15.62 -9.57
CA GLU A 54 9.67 14.25 -9.32
C GLU A 54 8.93 13.26 -10.21
N ASN A 55 7.64 13.48 -10.45
CA ASN A 55 6.86 12.63 -11.32
C ASN A 55 7.35 12.72 -12.77
N GLU A 56 7.58 13.92 -13.29
CA GLU A 56 8.13 14.13 -14.65
C GLU A 56 9.50 13.45 -14.84
N TYR A 57 10.36 13.54 -13.81
CA TYR A 57 11.66 12.87 -13.84
C TYR A 57 11.50 11.33 -13.83
N PHE A 58 10.61 10.82 -12.98
CA PHE A 58 10.34 9.38 -12.90
C PHE A 58 9.78 8.84 -14.23
N ASP A 59 8.82 9.53 -14.84
CA ASP A 59 8.19 9.13 -16.11
C ASP A 59 9.23 9.01 -17.23
N LYS A 60 10.20 9.95 -17.29
CA LYS A 60 11.29 9.90 -18.28
C LYS A 60 12.17 8.66 -18.10
N ILE A 61 12.56 8.34 -16.87
CA ILE A 61 13.40 7.18 -16.57
C ILE A 61 12.62 5.87 -16.81
N TYR A 62 11.34 5.87 -16.43
CA TYR A 62 10.45 4.73 -16.64
C TYR A 62 10.30 4.41 -18.13
N GLN A 63 10.06 5.42 -18.97
CA GLN A 63 9.94 5.23 -20.42
C GLN A 63 11.21 4.63 -21.02
N GLN A 64 12.39 5.11 -20.62
CA GLN A 64 13.67 4.58 -21.10
C GLN A 64 13.89 3.13 -20.68
N ASN A 65 13.55 2.77 -19.44
CA ASN A 65 13.79 1.43 -18.91
C ASN A 65 12.76 0.40 -19.38
N MET A 66 11.55 0.84 -19.72
CA MET A 66 10.45 -0.05 -20.14
C MET A 66 10.32 -0.14 -21.67
N GLU A 67 11.08 0.65 -22.42
CA GLU A 67 11.11 0.58 -23.88
C GLU A 67 11.46 -0.84 -24.35
N GLY A 68 10.60 -1.42 -25.21
CA GLY A 68 10.79 -2.77 -25.73
C GLY A 68 10.39 -3.91 -24.79
N SER A 69 9.91 -3.64 -23.58
CA SER A 69 9.44 -4.67 -22.64
C SER A 69 8.12 -5.33 -23.06
N GLY A 70 7.27 -4.60 -23.80
CA GLY A 70 5.90 -5.04 -24.16
C GLY A 70 4.93 -5.11 -22.97
N ILE A 71 5.31 -4.55 -21.81
CA ILE A 71 4.50 -4.56 -20.59
C ILE A 71 3.86 -3.18 -20.40
N GLU A 72 2.55 -3.16 -20.20
CA GLU A 72 1.78 -1.96 -19.86
C GLU A 72 1.28 -2.04 -18.41
N PHE A 73 1.57 -1.01 -17.62
CA PHE A 73 1.14 -0.91 -16.22
C PHE A 73 0.06 0.16 -16.07
N GLN A 74 -0.93 -0.13 -15.22
CA GLN A 74 -1.94 0.83 -14.80
C GLN A 74 -1.53 1.44 -13.45
N PHE A 75 -1.24 2.73 -13.43
CA PHE A 75 -0.87 3.46 -12.22
C PHE A 75 -2.07 4.00 -11.43
N GLU A 76 -3.28 3.82 -11.98
CA GLU A 76 -4.56 4.31 -11.51
C GLU A 76 -5.67 3.28 -11.82
N LEU A 77 -6.71 3.23 -10.99
CA LEU A 77 -7.90 2.38 -11.15
C LEU A 77 -9.10 3.20 -11.63
#